data_AF-A0A7Y4JSM2-F1
#
_entry.id   AF-A0A7Y4JSM2-F1
#
_cell.length_a   1.000
_cell.length_b   1.000
_cell.length_c   1.000
_cell.angle_alpha   90.00
_cell.angle_beta   90.00
_cell.angle_gamma   90.00
#
_symmetry.space_group_name_H-M   'P 1'
#
loop_
_entity.id
_entity.type
_entity.pdbx_description
1 polymer ?
#
loop_
_entity_poly.entity_id
_entity_poly.type
_entity_poly.pdbx_seq_one_letter_code
_entity_poly.pdbx_strand_id
1 'polypeptide(L)'
;MFTIDERYRGLPANRDQVLALHLSLNAPHVAIPGKQAGPAQAFVVGLRGGQGAGVFVYLYLVEAGDCAVYVSGRRIQSADELREDEDDALAFVESLGFMMDNANWRAAAPAQQDEWLKTLPVFFREPTLVPAVKARAEEKRNVATTLGRFLAAF
;
A
#
# COMPACT_ATOMS: atom_id res chain seq x y z
N MET A 1 -14.91 1.56 11.87
CA MET A 1 -14.13 0.31 12.04
C MET A 1 -13.72 -0.19 10.66
N PHE A 2 -12.43 -0.47 10.46
CA PHE A 2 -11.87 -0.91 9.19
C PHE A 2 -12.02 -2.41 8.98
N THR A 3 -12.49 -2.82 7.80
CA THR A 3 -12.67 -4.23 7.42
C THR A 3 -11.99 -4.51 6.08
N ILE A 4 -11.45 -5.71 5.91
CA ILE A 4 -10.83 -6.11 4.65
C ILE A 4 -11.85 -6.15 3.51
N ASP A 5 -11.48 -5.62 2.35
CA ASP A 5 -12.27 -5.69 1.13
C ASP A 5 -11.43 -6.29 0.00
N GLU A 6 -11.69 -7.57 -0.29
CA GLU A 6 -10.92 -8.38 -1.25
C GLU A 6 -11.08 -7.94 -2.70
N ARG A 7 -12.02 -7.03 -2.99
CA ARG A 7 -12.20 -6.45 -4.32
C ARG A 7 -11.06 -5.52 -4.68
N TYR A 8 -10.35 -4.98 -3.69
CA TYR A 8 -9.20 -4.09 -3.91
C TYR A 8 -7.89 -4.87 -3.83
N ARG A 9 -7.07 -4.68 -4.86
CA ARG A 9 -5.70 -5.21 -4.98
C ARG A 9 -4.66 -4.09 -5.10
N GLY A 10 -5.15 -2.86 -4.96
CA GLY A 10 -4.48 -1.65 -5.41
C GLY A 10 -5.48 -0.51 -5.47
N LEU A 11 -4.97 0.72 -5.37
CA LEU A 11 -5.75 1.95 -5.35
C LEU A 11 -5.21 2.91 -6.41
N PRO A 12 -5.31 2.56 -7.71
CA PRO A 12 -4.82 3.43 -8.78
C PRO A 12 -5.57 4.77 -8.75
N ALA A 13 -4.80 5.85 -8.70
CA ALA A 13 -5.30 7.20 -8.59
C ALA A 13 -4.49 8.17 -9.46
N ASN A 14 -5.10 9.28 -9.83
CA ASN A 14 -4.39 10.45 -10.33
C ASN A 14 -4.18 11.48 -9.21
N ARG A 15 -3.41 12.53 -9.50
CA ARG A 15 -3.06 13.55 -8.51
C ARG A 15 -4.27 14.23 -7.86
N ASP A 16 -5.29 14.55 -8.64
CA ASP A 16 -6.48 15.28 -8.20
C ASP A 16 -7.43 14.40 -7.36
N GLN A 17 -7.24 13.09 -7.42
CA GLN A 17 -7.96 12.12 -6.62
C GLN A 17 -7.35 11.93 -5.22
N VAL A 18 -6.05 12.14 -5.05
CA VAL A 18 -5.40 11.92 -3.75
C VAL A 18 -5.64 13.11 -2.83
N LEU A 19 -6.26 12.84 -1.67
CA LEU A 19 -6.63 13.83 -0.66
C LEU A 19 -5.64 13.86 0.51
N ALA A 20 -5.11 12.69 0.88
CA ALA A 20 -4.13 12.51 1.95
C ALA A 20 -3.29 11.24 1.68
N LEU A 21 -2.07 11.23 2.20
CA LEU A 21 -1.13 10.12 2.09
C LEU A 21 -0.28 10.04 3.35
N HIS A 22 -0.34 8.91 4.04
CA HIS A 22 0.55 8.56 5.13
C HIS A 22 1.29 7.27 4.80
N LEU A 23 2.55 7.20 5.19
CA LEU A 23 3.47 6.12 4.88
C LEU A 23 4.04 5.54 6.17
N SER A 24 4.18 4.22 6.27
CA SER A 24 4.86 3.60 7.40
C SER A 24 6.37 3.86 7.36
N LEU A 25 6.95 4.23 8.50
CA LEU A 25 8.40 4.38 8.70
C LEU A 25 9.08 3.05 9.05
N ASN A 26 8.32 2.09 9.56
CA ASN A 26 8.78 0.76 9.93
C ASN A 26 8.03 -0.32 9.14
N ALA A 27 8.47 -1.57 9.25
CA ALA A 27 7.84 -2.72 8.60
C ALA A 27 7.66 -3.89 9.59
N PRO A 28 6.72 -3.78 10.55
CA PRO A 28 6.44 -4.86 11.49
C PRO A 28 5.95 -6.12 10.77
N HIS A 29 6.12 -7.26 11.43
CA HIS A 29 5.60 -8.53 10.94
C HIS A 29 4.11 -8.63 11.29
N VAL A 30 3.25 -8.76 10.29
CA VAL A 30 1.81 -8.84 10.47
C VAL A 30 1.25 -10.17 9.97
N ALA A 31 0.21 -10.67 10.63
CA ALA A 31 -0.55 -11.83 10.21
C ALA A 31 -1.96 -11.37 9.79
N ILE A 32 -2.27 -11.48 8.50
CA ILE A 32 -3.56 -11.07 7.93
C ILE A 32 -4.33 -12.33 7.54
N PRO A 33 -5.63 -12.46 7.89
CA PRO A 33 -6.43 -13.63 7.52
C PRO A 33 -6.36 -13.94 6.01
N GLY A 34 -6.11 -15.20 5.67
CA GLY A 34 -6.01 -15.65 4.28
C GLY A 34 -4.74 -15.23 3.54
N LYS A 35 -3.78 -14.57 4.21
CA LYS A 35 -2.53 -14.11 3.62
C LYS A 35 -1.32 -14.72 4.32
N GLN A 36 -0.20 -14.76 3.63
CA GLN A 36 1.07 -15.16 4.23
C GLN A 36 1.53 -14.07 5.22
N ALA A 37 1.83 -14.46 6.46
CA ALA A 37 2.39 -13.55 7.44
C ALA A 37 3.80 -13.09 7.02
N GLY A 38 4.13 -11.83 7.28
CA GLY A 38 5.39 -11.24 6.84
C GLY A 38 5.57 -9.80 7.27
N PRO A 39 6.78 -9.25 7.09
CA PRO A 39 7.01 -7.81 7.14
C PRO A 39 6.09 -7.10 6.14
N ALA A 40 5.41 -6.05 6.60
CA ALA A 40 4.52 -5.27 5.75
C ALA A 40 4.88 -3.79 5.76
N GLN A 41 4.52 -3.07 4.69
CA GLN A 41 4.46 -1.62 4.68
C GLN A 41 3.00 -1.19 4.78
N ALA A 42 2.70 -0.13 5.52
CA ALA A 42 1.36 0.43 5.63
C ALA A 42 1.25 1.77 4.92
N PHE A 43 0.09 2.00 4.33
CA PHE A 43 -0.28 3.25 3.68
C PHE A 43 -1.70 3.61 4.14
N VAL A 44 -1.90 4.84 4.57
CA VAL A 44 -3.25 5.41 4.74
C VAL A 44 -3.45 6.41 3.62
N VAL A 45 -4.49 6.20 2.81
CA VAL A 45 -4.75 7.03 1.62
C VAL A 45 -6.19 7.51 1.64
N GLY A 46 -6.36 8.82 1.62
CA GLY A 46 -7.66 9.46 1.34
C GLY A 46 -7.82 9.65 -0.17
N LEU A 47 -8.89 9.13 -0.76
CA LEU A 47 -9.18 9.26 -2.19
C LEU A 47 -10.54 9.89 -2.45
N ARG A 48 -10.59 10.80 -3.43
CA ARG A 48 -11.82 11.33 -4.01
C ARG A 48 -12.35 10.37 -5.07
N GLY A 49 -13.55 9.86 -4.84
CA GLY A 49 -14.36 9.13 -5.81
C GLY A 49 -15.47 10.00 -6.42
N GLY A 50 -16.30 9.39 -7.27
CA GLY A 50 -17.39 10.10 -7.97
C GLY A 50 -18.58 10.50 -7.09
N GLN A 51 -18.70 9.98 -5.88
CA GLN A 51 -19.84 10.18 -4.97
C GLN A 51 -19.42 10.68 -3.57
N GLY A 52 -18.18 11.16 -3.45
CA GLY A 52 -17.56 11.51 -2.17
C GLY A 52 -16.13 11.00 -2.07
N ALA A 53 -15.56 11.07 -0.87
CA ALA A 53 -14.26 10.53 -0.57
C ALA A 53 -14.34 9.21 0.22
N GLY A 54 -13.22 8.51 0.31
CA GLY A 54 -13.02 7.36 1.18
C GLY A 54 -11.58 7.31 1.69
N VAL A 55 -11.38 6.81 2.90
CA VAL A 55 -10.07 6.51 3.48
C VAL A 55 -9.82 5.01 3.40
N PHE A 56 -8.61 4.65 2.98
CA PHE A 56 -8.19 3.27 2.79
C PHE A 56 -6.92 3.01 3.59
N VAL A 57 -6.86 1.84 4.22
CA VAL A 57 -5.62 1.30 4.76
C VAL A 57 -5.12 0.22 3.81
N TYR A 58 -3.93 0.41 3.25
CA TYR A 58 -3.29 -0.57 2.37
C TYR A 58 -2.08 -1.15 3.08
N LEU A 59 -2.05 -2.47 3.25
CA LEU A 59 -0.91 -3.20 3.78
C LEU A 59 -0.24 -3.98 2.65
N TYR A 60 1.02 -3.69 2.37
CA TYR A 60 1.82 -4.36 1.37
C TYR A 60 2.70 -5.45 1.99
N LEU A 61 2.48 -6.70 1.64
CA LEU A 61 3.27 -7.85 2.09
C LEU A 61 4.45 -8.07 1.15
N VAL A 62 5.58 -7.43 1.46
CA VAL A 62 6.74 -7.27 0.57
C VAL A 62 7.26 -8.61 0.03
N GLU A 63 7.28 -9.64 0.86
CA GLU A 63 7.83 -10.94 0.48
C GLU A 63 6.89 -11.78 -0.37
N ALA A 64 5.59 -11.67 -0.10
CA ALA A 64 4.55 -12.36 -0.83
C ALA A 64 4.22 -11.66 -2.16
N GLY A 65 4.56 -10.37 -2.29
CA GLY A 65 4.11 -9.54 -3.41
C GLY A 65 2.58 -9.44 -3.46
N ASP A 66 1.97 -9.39 -2.28
CA ASP A 66 0.53 -9.37 -2.07
C ASP A 66 0.14 -8.17 -1.19
N CYS A 67 -1.16 -7.91 -1.05
CA CYS A 67 -1.67 -6.85 -0.20
C CYS A 67 -2.96 -7.25 0.51
N ALA A 68 -3.31 -6.42 1.49
CA ALA A 68 -4.64 -6.35 2.07
C ALA A 68 -5.09 -4.88 2.09
N VAL A 69 -6.34 -4.65 1.70
CA VAL A 69 -6.94 -3.32 1.69
C VAL A 69 -8.10 -3.33 2.67
N TYR A 70 -8.08 -2.41 3.61
CA TYR A 70 -9.17 -2.21 4.55
C TYR A 70 -9.91 -0.91 4.24
N VAL A 71 -11.22 -0.96 4.39
CA VAL A 71 -12.14 0.17 4.18
C VAL A 71 -12.98 0.38 5.43
N SER A 72 -13.32 1.64 5.72
CA SER A 72 -14.24 1.99 6.83
C SER A 72 -15.71 1.78 6.48
N GLY A 73 -16.03 1.69 5.17
CA GLY A 73 -17.41 1.66 4.66
C GLY A 73 -18.14 3.01 4.74
N ARG A 74 -17.50 4.04 5.30
CA ARG A 74 -18.06 5.39 5.38
C ARG A 74 -17.96 6.07 4.01
N ARG A 75 -19.00 6.82 3.66
CA ARG A 75 -18.97 7.74 2.53
C ARG A 75 -18.68 9.12 3.09
N ILE A 76 -17.51 9.66 2.79
CA ILE A 76 -17.05 10.95 3.30
C ILE A 76 -17.56 12.06 2.37
N GLN A 77 -18.21 13.07 2.93
CA GLN A 77 -18.81 14.21 2.23
C GLN A 77 -18.19 15.55 2.65
N SER A 78 -17.47 15.59 3.76
CA SER A 78 -16.83 16.82 4.27
C SER A 78 -15.36 16.62 4.62
N ALA A 79 -14.64 17.72 4.82
CA ALA A 79 -13.25 17.69 5.26
C ALA A 79 -13.09 17.28 6.73
N ASP A 80 -14.10 17.52 7.57
CA ASP A 80 -14.12 17.07 8.96
C ASP A 80 -14.27 15.55 9.04
N GLU A 81 -15.23 14.99 8.30
CA GLU A 81 -15.41 13.54 8.20
C GLU A 81 -14.16 12.84 7.64
N LEU A 82 -13.46 13.49 6.70
CA LEU A 82 -12.20 12.98 6.18
C LEU A 82 -11.14 12.87 7.27
N ARG A 83 -10.97 13.93 8.07
CA ARG A 83 -10.02 13.95 9.18
C ARG A 83 -10.35 12.90 10.25
N GLU A 84 -11.62 12.76 10.60
CA GLU A 84 -12.05 11.73 11.55
C GLU A 84 -11.74 10.31 11.05
N ASP A 85 -12.03 10.01 9.78
CA ASP A 85 -11.77 8.67 9.22
C ASP A 85 -10.27 8.42 8.99
N GLU A 86 -9.48 9.48 8.75
CA GLU A 86 -8.01 9.44 8.73
C GLU A 86 -7.45 9.11 10.13
N ASP A 87 -7.93 9.76 11.18
CA ASP A 87 -7.52 9.50 12.57
C ASP A 87 -7.85 8.05 12.99
N ASP A 88 -9.05 7.56 12.65
CA ASP A 88 -9.44 6.16 12.88
C ASP A 88 -8.53 5.18 12.11
N ALA A 89 -8.15 5.51 10.88
CA ALA A 89 -7.25 4.69 10.06
C ALA A 89 -5.83 4.63 10.64
N LEU A 90 -5.32 5.76 11.12
CA LEU A 90 -4.02 5.87 11.77
C LEU A 90 -4.01 5.06 13.07
N ALA A 91 -5.01 5.24 13.94
CA ALA A 91 -5.13 4.47 15.17
C ALA A 91 -5.19 2.95 14.88
N PHE A 92 -5.87 2.55 13.81
CA PHE A 92 -5.92 1.16 13.39
C PHE A 92 -4.54 0.61 13.01
N VAL A 93 -3.78 1.27 12.13
CA VAL A 93 -2.45 0.78 11.76
C VAL A 93 -1.44 0.88 12.90
N GLU A 94 -1.53 1.88 13.75
CA GLU A 94 -0.69 2.00 14.95
C GLU A 94 -0.93 0.86 15.93
N SER A 95 -2.18 0.39 16.06
CA SER A 95 -2.51 -0.79 16.87
C SER A 95 -1.87 -2.09 16.36
N LEU A 96 -1.50 -2.14 15.07
CA LEU A 96 -0.76 -3.24 14.45
C LEU A 96 0.78 -3.08 14.59
N GLY A 97 1.23 -1.99 15.21
CA GLY A 97 2.65 -1.70 15.45
C GLY A 97 3.33 -0.84 14.37
N PHE A 98 2.57 -0.25 13.45
CA PHE A 98 3.13 0.69 12.48
C PHE A 98 3.39 2.06 13.11
N MET A 99 4.48 2.69 12.69
CA MET A 99 4.74 4.11 12.92
C MET A 99 4.47 4.82 11.61
N MET A 100 3.58 5.81 11.60
CA MET A 100 3.15 6.48 10.38
C MET A 100 3.72 7.90 10.29
N ASP A 101 4.07 8.32 9.07
CA ASP A 101 4.43 9.70 8.77
C ASP A 101 3.47 10.29 7.74
N ASN A 102 3.17 11.58 7.90
CA ASN A 102 2.33 12.30 6.95
C ASN A 102 3.22 12.79 5.79
N ALA A 103 2.96 12.29 4.58
CA ALA A 103 3.71 12.69 3.40
C ALA A 103 3.41 14.15 2.98
N ASN A 104 2.46 14.83 3.64
CA ASN A 104 2.04 16.20 3.36
C ASN A 104 1.66 16.38 1.88
N TRP A 105 0.91 15.41 1.34
CA TRP A 105 0.59 15.30 -0.09
C TRP A 105 0.26 16.62 -0.77
N ARG A 106 -0.68 17.40 -0.20
CA ARG A 106 -1.14 18.68 -0.79
C ARG A 106 -0.05 19.75 -0.88
N ALA A 107 0.90 19.74 0.05
CA ALA A 107 2.00 20.69 0.11
C ALA A 107 3.24 20.21 -0.68
N ALA A 108 3.30 18.93 -1.04
CA ALA A 108 4.40 18.36 -1.81
C ALA A 108 4.45 18.94 -3.23
N ALA A 109 5.66 19.06 -3.77
CA ALA A 109 5.86 19.49 -5.15
C ALA A 109 5.21 18.50 -6.13
N PRO A 110 4.67 18.96 -7.28
CA PRO A 110 4.06 18.09 -8.29
C PRO A 110 4.94 16.91 -8.74
N ALA A 111 6.25 17.14 -8.87
CA ALA A 111 7.19 16.08 -9.23
C ALA A 111 7.29 14.99 -8.14
N GLN A 112 7.21 15.36 -6.86
CA GLN A 112 7.21 14.41 -5.74
C GLN A 112 5.91 13.60 -5.71
N GLN A 113 4.77 14.26 -5.98
CA GLN A 113 3.48 13.59 -6.11
C GLN A 113 3.48 12.56 -7.24
N ASP A 114 4.04 12.92 -8.41
CA ASP A 114 4.19 12.00 -9.54
C ASP A 114 5.11 10.83 -9.22
N GLU A 115 6.20 11.09 -8.49
CA GLU A 115 7.11 10.05 -8.07
C GLU A 115 6.41 9.05 -7.14
N TRP A 116 5.64 9.52 -6.15
CA TRP A 116 4.87 8.64 -5.28
C TRP A 116 3.85 7.81 -6.05
N LEU A 117 3.10 8.42 -6.98
CA LEU A 117 2.13 7.70 -7.81
C LEU A 117 2.78 6.60 -8.67
N LYS A 118 4.05 6.79 -9.07
CA LYS A 118 4.80 5.83 -9.90
C LYS A 118 5.56 4.77 -9.11
N THR A 119 5.78 4.97 -7.82
CA THR A 119 6.69 4.11 -7.03
C THR A 119 6.04 3.43 -5.85
N LEU A 120 5.03 4.05 -5.22
CA LEU A 120 4.43 3.47 -4.02
C LEU A 120 3.48 2.30 -4.37
N PRO A 121 3.61 1.15 -3.68
CA PRO A 121 2.81 -0.04 -3.94
C PRO A 121 1.30 0.21 -4.03
N VAL A 122 0.77 1.07 -3.17
CA VAL A 122 -0.65 1.37 -3.04
C VAL A 122 -1.29 1.87 -4.35
N PHE A 123 -0.54 2.54 -5.22
CA PHE A 123 -1.08 3.13 -6.46
C PHE A 123 -1.01 2.20 -7.69
N PHE A 124 -0.44 1.01 -7.55
CA PHE A 124 -0.48 0.00 -8.60
C PHE A 124 -1.78 -0.79 -8.53
N ARG A 125 -2.37 -1.14 -9.70
CA ARG A 125 -3.59 -1.96 -9.75
C ARG A 125 -3.41 -3.34 -9.11
N GLU A 126 -2.23 -3.92 -9.25
CA GLU A 126 -1.88 -5.24 -8.72
C GLU A 126 -0.57 -5.14 -7.93
N PRO A 127 -0.47 -5.83 -6.78
CA PRO A 127 0.70 -5.74 -5.88
C PRO A 127 1.97 -6.37 -6.48
N THR A 128 1.81 -7.24 -7.48
CA THR A 128 2.91 -7.87 -8.23
C THR A 128 3.54 -6.93 -9.27
N LEU A 129 2.88 -5.82 -9.60
CA LEU A 129 3.40 -4.85 -10.57
C LEU A 129 4.42 -3.88 -9.99
N VAL A 130 4.56 -3.87 -8.66
CA VAL A 130 5.49 -3.01 -7.92
C VAL A 130 6.93 -3.28 -8.36
N PRO A 131 7.72 -2.24 -8.72
CA PRO A 131 9.08 -2.41 -9.24
C PRO A 131 10.00 -3.27 -8.35
N ALA A 132 9.92 -3.09 -7.02
CA ALA A 132 10.72 -3.87 -6.07
C ALA A 132 10.43 -5.38 -6.14
N VAL A 133 9.16 -5.78 -6.29
CA VAL A 133 8.80 -7.19 -6.44
C VAL A 133 9.25 -7.76 -7.78
N LYS A 134 9.15 -6.98 -8.86
CA LYS A 134 9.70 -7.38 -10.16
C LYS A 134 11.20 -7.64 -10.07
N ALA A 135 11.94 -6.73 -9.47
CA ALA A 135 13.40 -6.87 -9.30
C ALA A 135 13.76 -8.15 -8.50
N ARG A 136 13.09 -8.40 -7.36
CA ARG A 136 13.33 -9.61 -6.55
C ARG A 136 12.95 -10.89 -7.29
N ALA A 137 11.89 -10.88 -8.10
CA ALA A 137 11.50 -12.02 -8.91
C ALA A 137 12.52 -12.33 -10.03
N GLU A 138 13.03 -11.30 -10.70
CA GLU A 138 14.08 -11.43 -11.71
C GLU A 138 15.39 -11.96 -11.13
N GLU A 139 15.80 -11.47 -9.96
CA GLU A 139 16.98 -11.95 -9.25
C GLU A 139 16.86 -13.45 -8.90
N LYS A 140 15.74 -13.87 -8.29
CA LYS A 140 15.49 -15.28 -7.98
C LYS A 140 15.55 -16.17 -9.23
N ARG A 141 14.99 -15.70 -10.36
CA ARG A 141 15.05 -16.41 -11.65
C ARG A 141 16.49 -16.55 -12.15
N ASN A 142 17.29 -15.49 -12.04
CA ASN A 142 18.68 -15.50 -12.47
C ASN A 142 19.51 -16.47 -11.63
N VAL A 143 19.33 -16.49 -10.30
CA VAL A 143 19.99 -17.45 -9.39
C VAL A 143 19.62 -18.89 -9.74
N ALA A 144 18.33 -19.19 -9.92
CA ALA A 144 17.87 -20.54 -10.29
C ALA A 144 18.46 -20.99 -11.65
N THR A 145 18.51 -20.08 -12.62
CA THR A 145 19.10 -20.35 -13.94
C THR A 145 20.60 -20.65 -13.84
N THR A 146 21.32 -19.87 -13.03
CA THR A 146 22.75 -20.08 -12.78
C THR A 146 23.00 -21.42 -12.10
N LEU A 147 22.22 -21.76 -11.07
CA LEU A 147 22.35 -23.03 -10.36
C LEU A 147 22.04 -24.23 -11.26
N GLY A 148 20.99 -24.15 -12.08
CA GLY A 148 20.65 -25.18 -13.07
C GLY A 148 21.76 -25.42 -14.08
N ARG A 149 22.44 -24.36 -14.56
CA ARG A 149 23.61 -24.48 -15.43
C ARG A 149 24.80 -25.13 -14.74
N PHE A 150 25.06 -24.80 -13.46
CA PHE A 150 26.12 -25.45 -12.69
C PHE A 150 25.86 -26.94 -12.50
N LEU A 151 24.63 -27.33 -12.18
CA LEU A 151 24.27 -28.74 -11.96
C LEU A 151 24.27 -29.57 -13.26
N ALA A 152 23.95 -28.95 -14.40
CA ALA A 152 24.00 -29.61 -15.72
C ALA A 152 25.43 -29.77 -16.29
N ALA A 153 26.44 -29.23 -15.62
CA ALA A 153 27.85 -29.30 -16.02
C ALA A 153 28.63 -30.45 -15.36
N PHE A 154 27.96 -31.28 -14.57
CA PHE A 154 28.46 -32.52 -13.96
C PHE A 154 27.62 -33.72 -14.42
#